data_AF-A0A949L747-F1
#
_entry.id   AF-A0A949L747-F1
#
_cell.length_a   1.000
_cell.length_b   1.000
_cell.length_c   1.000
_cell.angle_alpha   90.00
_cell.angle_beta   90.00
_cell.angle_gamma   90.00
#
_symmetry.space_group_name_H-M   'P 1'
#
loop_
_entity.id
_entity.type
_entity.pdbx_description
1 polymer ?
#
loop_
_entity_poly.entity_id
_entity_poly.type
_entity_poly.pdbx_seq_one_letter_code
_entity_poly.pdbx_strand_id
1 'polypeptide(L)'
;MKRIALLSALLITFVLTATIAAAQTPELRGTWRGASFIIDASGFREAKCTYVINAQEGQLFSGYKLWFDAKKVVQKETFTGIFGDDGNLYFAEHDDGYTFGQRTSKQTMSLYYLEHGALNKSILYKLERVHYVTGFVEIDRDGDRLLVHAEISTHYPLDAERIMAEADADKDGKLTEAEWEAWKKANNFN
;
A
#
# COMPACT_ATOMS: atom_id res chain seq x y z
N MET A 1 24.75 35.57 60.33
CA MET A 1 24.87 36.66 59.33
C MET A 1 25.50 36.10 58.06
N LYS A 2 24.94 36.47 56.90
CA LYS A 2 25.39 36.24 55.50
C LYS A 2 26.83 35.69 55.29
N ARG A 3 26.96 34.53 54.65
CA ARG A 3 27.98 34.26 53.60
C ARG A 3 27.34 33.44 52.47
N ILE A 4 27.75 33.72 51.24
CA ILE A 4 27.11 33.30 49.98
C ILE A 4 28.07 32.40 49.22
N ALA A 5 27.60 31.25 48.73
CA ALA A 5 28.04 30.55 47.51
C ALA A 5 26.99 29.45 47.24
N LEU A 6 26.19 29.51 46.17
CA LEU A 6 26.52 29.03 44.81
C LEU A 6 27.02 27.58 44.80
N LEU A 7 26.12 26.64 44.46
CA LEU A 7 26.24 25.83 43.23
C LEU A 7 25.01 24.93 43.00
N SER A 8 24.60 24.86 41.73
CA SER A 8 23.83 23.75 41.14
C SER A 8 22.43 23.46 41.67
N ALA A 9 21.48 24.33 41.30
CA ALA A 9 20.09 23.91 41.13
C ALA A 9 20.01 22.92 39.95
N LEU A 10 20.14 21.61 40.22
CA LEU A 10 19.85 20.56 39.23
C LEU A 10 18.34 20.34 39.14
N LEU A 11 17.62 21.38 38.71
CA LEU A 11 16.22 21.29 38.35
C LEU A 11 16.13 20.51 37.04
N ILE A 12 16.03 19.18 37.14
CA ILE A 12 15.82 18.28 36.01
C ILE A 12 14.48 18.65 35.36
N THR A 13 14.56 19.54 34.39
CA THR A 13 13.44 19.93 33.53
C THR A 13 13.29 18.81 32.52
N PHE A 14 12.48 17.82 32.88
CA PHE A 14 12.13 16.73 31.99
C PHE A 14 11.24 17.29 30.88
N VAL A 15 11.87 17.85 29.84
CA VAL A 15 11.17 18.36 28.67
C VAL A 15 10.59 17.17 27.93
N LEU A 16 9.32 16.87 28.24
CA LEU A 16 8.45 16.02 27.43
C LEU A 16 8.26 16.71 26.08
N THR A 17 9.25 16.52 25.20
CA THR A 17 9.05 16.64 23.76
C THR A 17 8.10 15.51 23.36
N ALA A 18 6.81 15.79 23.45
CA ALA A 18 5.82 15.01 22.75
C ALA A 18 6.08 15.20 21.26
N THR A 19 6.96 14.36 20.70
CA THR A 19 7.10 14.23 19.25
C THR A 19 5.74 13.77 18.75
N ILE A 20 5.00 14.69 18.13
CA ILE A 20 3.89 14.32 17.28
C ILE A 20 4.54 13.53 16.15
N ALA A 21 4.48 12.20 16.26
CA ALA A 21 4.83 11.33 15.16
C ALA A 21 3.83 11.68 14.06
N ALA A 22 4.29 12.40 13.04
CA ALA A 22 3.53 12.58 11.82
C ALA A 22 3.11 11.18 11.36
N ALA A 23 1.81 10.97 11.15
CA ALA A 23 1.29 9.65 10.83
C ALA A 23 2.02 9.14 9.58
N GLN A 24 2.86 8.11 9.75
CA GLN A 24 3.67 7.59 8.66
C GLN A 24 2.74 7.22 7.51
N THR A 25 3.06 7.71 6.30
CA THR A 25 2.21 7.48 5.14
C THR A 25 1.97 5.97 4.99
N PRO A 26 0.71 5.52 4.89
CA PRO A 26 0.40 4.11 4.80
C PRO A 26 1.07 3.47 3.58
N GLU A 27 1.51 2.23 3.75
CA GLU A 27 2.03 1.42 2.66
C GLU A 27 0.90 1.01 1.68
N LEU A 28 1.02 1.47 0.44
CA LEU A 28 0.04 1.26 -0.64
C LEU A 28 0.54 0.29 -1.70
N ARG A 29 1.86 0.00 -1.78
CA ARG A 29 2.43 -0.82 -2.85
C ARG A 29 1.81 -2.22 -2.91
N GLY A 30 1.80 -2.78 -4.10
CA GLY A 30 1.35 -4.13 -4.38
C GLY A 30 0.09 -4.21 -5.25
N THR A 31 -0.40 -5.44 -5.38
CA THR A 31 -1.52 -5.78 -6.25
C THR A 31 -2.84 -5.74 -5.47
N TRP A 32 -3.83 -5.02 -5.99
CA TRP A 32 -5.16 -4.82 -5.42
C TRP A 32 -6.21 -5.29 -6.41
N ARG A 33 -6.93 -6.37 -6.11
CA ARG A 33 -7.91 -7.00 -7.00
C ARG A 33 -9.32 -6.83 -6.45
N GLY A 34 -10.30 -6.70 -7.34
CA GLY A 34 -11.69 -6.71 -6.88
C GLY A 34 -12.74 -6.53 -7.95
N ALA A 35 -13.94 -6.14 -7.49
CA ALA A 35 -15.11 -5.90 -8.32
C ALA A 35 -15.22 -4.42 -8.72
N SER A 36 -15.75 -4.19 -9.92
CA SER A 36 -16.06 -2.88 -10.49
C SER A 36 -17.56 -2.80 -10.72
N PHE A 37 -18.26 -1.90 -10.03
CA PHE A 37 -19.68 -1.62 -10.21
C PHE A 37 -19.81 -0.35 -11.06
N ILE A 38 -20.19 -0.52 -12.32
CA ILE A 38 -20.14 0.50 -13.35
C ILE A 38 -21.55 0.97 -13.68
N ILE A 39 -21.74 2.28 -13.83
CA ILE A 39 -22.90 2.89 -14.50
C ILE A 39 -22.42 3.86 -15.58
N ASP A 40 -23.00 3.73 -16.78
CA ASP A 40 -22.88 4.68 -17.89
C ASP A 40 -24.18 4.67 -18.73
N ALA A 41 -24.16 5.26 -19.92
CA ALA A 41 -25.30 5.29 -20.84
C ALA A 41 -25.84 3.91 -21.27
N SER A 42 -25.09 2.82 -21.10
CA SER A 42 -25.55 1.44 -21.33
C SER A 42 -26.24 0.80 -20.12
N GLY A 43 -26.22 1.47 -18.97
CA GLY A 43 -26.81 1.02 -17.71
C GLY A 43 -25.79 0.43 -16.72
N PHE A 44 -26.31 -0.28 -15.73
CA PHE A 44 -25.51 -0.89 -14.65
C PHE A 44 -24.88 -2.22 -15.10
N ARG A 45 -23.61 -2.44 -14.73
CA ARG A 45 -22.91 -3.73 -14.90
C ARG A 45 -21.83 -3.95 -13.84
N GLU A 46 -21.49 -5.22 -13.61
CA GLU A 46 -20.35 -5.61 -12.78
C GLU A 46 -19.22 -6.17 -13.65
N ALA A 47 -17.98 -5.84 -13.29
CA ALA A 47 -16.76 -6.37 -13.90
C ALA A 47 -15.69 -6.67 -12.84
N LYS A 48 -14.55 -7.22 -13.26
CA LYS A 48 -13.36 -7.41 -12.43
C LYS A 48 -12.26 -6.47 -12.88
N CYS A 49 -11.51 -5.93 -11.92
CA CYS A 49 -10.34 -5.11 -12.17
C CYS A 49 -9.18 -5.49 -11.24
N THR A 50 -8.00 -4.95 -11.51
CA THR A 50 -6.83 -5.02 -10.64
C THR A 50 -6.04 -3.74 -10.76
N TYR A 51 -5.79 -3.06 -9.65
CA TYR A 51 -4.85 -1.94 -9.54
C TYR A 51 -3.52 -2.49 -9.03
N VAL A 52 -2.41 -2.10 -9.64
CA VAL A 52 -1.05 -2.41 -9.17
C VAL A 52 -0.38 -1.09 -8.85
N ILE A 53 -0.05 -0.86 -7.57
CA ILE A 53 0.76 0.28 -7.13
C ILE A 53 2.18 -0.23 -6.98
N ASN A 54 3.09 0.06 -7.89
CA ASN A 54 4.44 -0.52 -7.90
C ASN A 54 5.53 0.45 -7.43
N ALA A 55 5.24 1.76 -7.35
CA ALA A 55 6.14 2.76 -6.79
C ALA A 55 5.38 3.68 -5.82
N GLN A 56 6.02 3.98 -4.69
CA GLN A 56 5.53 4.95 -3.71
C GLN A 56 6.71 5.60 -2.99
N GLU A 57 6.71 6.92 -2.92
CA GLU A 57 7.67 7.75 -2.19
C GLU A 57 6.88 8.72 -1.29
N GLY A 58 6.82 8.41 0.01
CA GLY A 58 5.93 9.11 0.94
C GLY A 58 4.47 9.06 0.47
N GLN A 59 3.88 10.24 0.28
CA GLN A 59 2.49 10.43 -0.19
C GLN A 59 2.30 10.24 -1.70
N LEU A 60 3.37 10.28 -2.49
CA LEU A 60 3.29 10.16 -3.94
C LEU A 60 3.39 8.69 -4.33
N PHE A 61 2.55 8.24 -5.26
CA PHE A 61 2.60 6.87 -5.78
C PHE A 61 2.27 6.80 -7.27
N SER A 62 2.63 5.69 -7.90
CA SER A 62 2.25 5.41 -9.29
C SER A 62 2.04 3.92 -9.52
N GLY A 63 1.42 3.60 -10.65
CA GLY A 63 0.98 2.25 -10.93
C GLY A 63 0.25 2.10 -12.25
N TYR A 64 -0.50 1.01 -12.36
CA TYR A 64 -1.39 0.76 -13.49
C TYR A 64 -2.62 -0.05 -13.07
N LYS A 65 -3.74 0.19 -13.74
CA LYS A 65 -4.95 -0.64 -13.64
C LYS A 65 -5.03 -1.62 -14.81
N LEU A 66 -5.62 -2.79 -14.54
CA LEU A 66 -5.92 -3.86 -15.48
C LEU A 66 -7.41 -4.19 -15.41
N TRP A 67 -8.06 -4.31 -16.57
CA TRP A 67 -9.45 -4.71 -16.68
C TRP A 67 -9.71 -5.40 -18.03
N PHE A 68 -10.90 -5.97 -18.20
CA PHE A 68 -11.32 -6.54 -19.48
C PHE A 68 -12.27 -5.58 -20.18
N ASP A 69 -12.07 -5.36 -21.48
CA ASP A 69 -13.03 -4.65 -22.32
C ASP A 69 -14.22 -5.54 -22.72
N ALA A 70 -15.16 -4.98 -23.50
CA ALA A 70 -16.33 -5.71 -24.00
C ALA A 70 -15.98 -6.90 -24.92
N LYS A 71 -14.76 -6.95 -25.48
CA LYS A 71 -14.22 -8.04 -26.30
C LYS A 71 -13.44 -9.07 -25.46
N LYS A 72 -13.36 -8.88 -24.14
CA LYS A 72 -12.56 -9.68 -23.20
C LYS A 72 -11.05 -9.61 -23.46
N VAL A 73 -10.58 -8.51 -24.06
CA VAL A 73 -9.16 -8.20 -24.15
C VAL A 73 -8.73 -7.51 -22.85
N VAL A 74 -7.57 -7.90 -22.31
CA VAL A 74 -6.98 -7.20 -21.15
C VAL A 74 -6.50 -5.84 -21.60
N GLN A 75 -7.04 -4.80 -20.98
CA GLN A 75 -6.59 -3.43 -21.11
C GLN A 75 -5.66 -3.08 -19.94
N LYS A 76 -4.69 -2.21 -20.19
CA LYS A 76 -3.74 -1.69 -19.21
C LYS A 76 -3.60 -0.19 -19.39
N GLU A 77 -3.75 0.56 -18.31
CA GLU A 77 -3.59 2.01 -18.27
C GLU A 77 -2.82 2.39 -17.01
N THR A 78 -1.90 3.32 -17.13
CA THR A 78 -1.09 3.83 -16.02
C THR A 78 -1.82 4.90 -15.22
N PHE A 79 -1.41 5.12 -13.98
CA PHE A 79 -1.87 6.23 -13.17
C PHE A 79 -0.73 6.78 -12.29
N THR A 80 -0.90 8.02 -11.85
CA THR A 80 -0.13 8.64 -10.76
C THR A 80 -1.09 9.11 -9.69
N GLY A 81 -0.68 9.09 -8.41
CA GLY A 81 -1.58 9.45 -7.32
C GLY A 81 -0.90 9.99 -6.08
N ILE A 82 -1.75 10.46 -5.16
CA ILE A 82 -1.41 11.13 -3.91
C ILE A 82 -2.26 10.51 -2.79
N PHE A 83 -1.63 10.16 -1.67
CA PHE A 83 -2.31 9.93 -0.39
C PHE A 83 -2.37 11.26 0.36
N GLY A 84 -3.55 11.87 0.41
CA GLY A 84 -3.77 13.17 1.02
C GLY A 84 -3.66 13.14 2.55
N ASP A 85 -3.38 14.32 3.13
CA ASP A 85 -3.36 14.51 4.59
C ASP A 85 -4.73 14.27 5.27
N ASP A 86 -5.80 14.26 4.46
CA ASP A 86 -7.17 13.91 4.85
C ASP A 86 -7.43 12.39 4.89
N GLY A 87 -6.43 11.57 4.55
CA GLY A 87 -6.52 10.11 4.50
C GLY A 87 -7.12 9.54 3.21
N ASN A 88 -7.48 10.39 2.24
CA ASN A 88 -8.01 9.96 0.96
C ASN A 88 -6.88 9.66 -0.05
N LEU A 89 -7.21 8.81 -1.01
CA LEU A 89 -6.41 8.51 -2.19
C LEU A 89 -6.95 9.32 -3.36
N TYR A 90 -6.05 9.90 -4.15
CA TYR A 90 -6.34 10.64 -5.37
C TYR A 90 -5.48 10.10 -6.50
N PHE A 91 -6.04 9.88 -7.68
CA PHE A 91 -5.39 9.32 -8.85
C PHE A 91 -5.71 10.19 -10.07
N ALA A 92 -4.68 10.60 -10.79
CA ALA A 92 -4.77 10.98 -12.18
C ALA A 92 -4.56 9.71 -13.03
N GLU A 93 -5.61 9.28 -13.71
CA GLU A 93 -5.58 8.18 -14.67
C GLU A 93 -5.02 8.71 -16.01
N HIS A 94 -4.34 7.88 -16.81
CA HIS A 94 -3.54 8.37 -17.94
C HIS A 94 -4.37 8.78 -19.16
N ASP A 95 -5.44 8.05 -19.46
CA ASP A 95 -6.22 8.26 -20.69
C ASP A 95 -7.37 9.27 -20.46
N ASP A 96 -8.24 9.01 -19.47
CA ASP A 96 -9.27 9.96 -19.01
C ASP A 96 -9.77 9.59 -17.60
N GLY A 97 -10.34 10.58 -16.92
CA GLY A 97 -11.02 10.48 -15.64
C GLY A 97 -10.10 10.61 -14.43
N TYR A 98 -10.74 10.66 -13.26
CA TYR A 98 -10.07 10.73 -11.97
C TYR A 98 -10.62 9.63 -11.08
N THR A 99 -9.73 8.85 -10.47
CA THR A 99 -10.09 7.94 -9.37
C THR A 99 -9.77 8.61 -8.04
N PHE A 100 -10.69 8.57 -7.09
CA PHE A 100 -10.46 8.98 -5.71
C PHE A 100 -11.05 7.94 -4.76
N GLY A 101 -10.70 7.95 -3.48
CA GLY A 101 -11.27 6.99 -2.53
C GLY A 101 -10.50 6.91 -1.23
N GLN A 102 -10.63 5.80 -0.54
CA GLN A 102 -9.96 5.59 0.75
C GLN A 102 -9.63 4.12 0.99
N ARG A 103 -8.58 3.88 1.76
CA ARG A 103 -8.37 2.57 2.39
C ARG A 103 -9.46 2.33 3.44
N THR A 104 -10.14 1.19 3.35
CA THR A 104 -11.13 0.75 4.33
C THR A 104 -10.52 -0.16 5.41
N SER A 105 -9.29 -0.66 5.19
CA SER A 105 -8.45 -1.34 6.19
C SER A 105 -6.96 -1.30 5.78
N LYS A 106 -6.11 -2.20 6.33
CA LYS A 106 -4.75 -2.45 5.78
C LYS A 106 -4.80 -3.14 4.41
N GLN A 107 -5.78 -4.01 4.19
CA GLN A 107 -5.88 -4.89 3.01
C GLN A 107 -7.10 -4.61 2.13
N THR A 108 -7.90 -3.57 2.41
CA THR A 108 -9.08 -3.24 1.60
C THR A 108 -9.15 -1.76 1.28
N MET A 109 -9.69 -1.41 0.12
CA MET A 109 -9.98 -0.03 -0.28
C MET A 109 -11.28 0.07 -1.09
N SER A 110 -11.93 1.22 -1.00
CA SER A 110 -13.03 1.62 -1.87
C SER A 110 -12.57 2.80 -2.72
N LEU A 111 -12.65 2.66 -4.04
CA LEU A 111 -12.31 3.71 -4.99
C LEU A 111 -13.51 4.08 -5.86
N TYR A 112 -13.52 5.31 -6.34
CA TYR A 112 -14.58 5.94 -7.10
C TYR A 112 -13.93 6.61 -8.33
N TYR A 113 -14.11 6.03 -9.51
CA TYR A 113 -13.69 6.64 -10.77
C TYR A 113 -14.84 7.46 -11.34
N LEU A 114 -14.54 8.69 -11.75
CA LEU A 114 -15.45 9.56 -12.49
C LEU A 114 -14.79 10.03 -13.80
N GLU A 115 -15.54 9.89 -14.89
CA GLU A 115 -15.24 10.45 -16.20
C GLU A 115 -16.41 11.32 -16.67
N HIS A 116 -16.12 12.32 -17.48
CA HIS A 116 -17.07 13.32 -17.94
C HIS A 116 -17.36 13.18 -19.44
N GLY A 117 -18.07 14.14 -20.03
CA GLY A 117 -18.35 14.15 -21.47
C GLY A 117 -19.49 13.21 -21.91
N ALA A 118 -19.56 12.95 -23.21
CA ALA A 118 -20.68 12.25 -23.84
C ALA A 118 -20.72 10.73 -23.56
N LEU A 119 -19.60 10.15 -23.13
CA LEU A 119 -19.47 8.74 -22.74
C LEU A 119 -19.18 8.60 -21.23
N ASN A 120 -19.69 9.54 -20.42
CA ASN A 120 -19.45 9.58 -18.99
C ASN A 120 -19.74 8.22 -18.31
N LYS A 121 -18.90 7.89 -17.34
CA LYS A 121 -19.06 6.68 -16.52
C LYS A 121 -18.63 6.95 -15.10
N SER A 122 -19.38 6.35 -14.17
CA SER A 122 -19.05 6.31 -12.75
C SER A 122 -18.80 4.87 -12.36
N ILE A 123 -17.68 4.60 -11.69
CA ILE A 123 -17.29 3.24 -11.29
C ILE A 123 -16.95 3.23 -9.81
N LEU A 124 -17.68 2.42 -9.03
CA LEU A 124 -17.29 2.04 -7.68
C LEU A 124 -16.43 0.78 -7.76
N TYR A 125 -15.20 0.85 -7.26
CA TYR A 125 -14.35 -0.30 -7.04
C TYR A 125 -14.36 -0.70 -5.56
N LYS A 126 -14.46 -2.00 -5.31
CA LYS A 126 -14.18 -2.60 -4.00
C LYS A 126 -13.00 -3.55 -4.18
N LEU A 127 -11.85 -3.20 -3.63
CA LEU A 127 -10.58 -3.90 -3.85
C LEU A 127 -10.03 -4.48 -2.55
N GLU A 128 -9.41 -5.64 -2.68
CA GLU A 128 -8.66 -6.35 -1.65
C GLU A 128 -7.20 -6.49 -2.12
N ARG A 129 -6.23 -6.34 -1.22
CA ARG A 129 -4.82 -6.59 -1.55
C ARG A 129 -4.65 -8.09 -1.80
N VAL A 130 -3.91 -8.45 -2.85
CA VAL A 130 -3.60 -9.85 -3.13
C VAL A 130 -2.72 -10.40 -2.00
N HIS A 131 -3.03 -11.62 -1.57
CA HIS A 131 -2.37 -12.29 -0.46
C HIS A 131 -1.35 -13.33 -0.96
N TYR A 132 -0.30 -13.52 -0.17
CA TYR A 132 0.84 -14.39 -0.47
C TYR A 132 0.67 -15.70 0.28
N VAL A 133 0.59 -16.81 -0.46
CA VAL A 133 0.31 -18.15 0.07
C VAL A 133 1.51 -19.10 -0.01
N THR A 134 2.64 -18.65 -0.56
CA THR A 134 3.85 -19.47 -0.72
C THR A 134 4.54 -19.70 0.62
N GLY A 135 4.98 -20.94 0.85
CA GLY A 135 5.78 -21.30 2.03
C GLY A 135 7.18 -20.71 1.97
N PHE A 136 7.80 -20.47 3.14
CA PHE A 136 9.16 -19.94 3.24
C PHE A 136 10.17 -20.69 2.32
N VAL A 137 10.14 -22.03 2.39
CA VAL A 137 11.01 -22.97 1.67
C VAL A 137 10.85 -22.94 0.14
N GLU A 138 9.78 -22.37 -0.39
CA GLU A 138 9.61 -22.19 -1.85
C GLU A 138 10.27 -20.91 -2.37
N ILE A 139 10.59 -19.96 -1.48
CA ILE A 139 11.24 -18.67 -1.81
C ILE A 139 12.74 -18.75 -1.50
N ASP A 140 13.10 -19.35 -0.36
CA ASP A 140 14.48 -19.69 0.05
C ASP A 140 15.10 -20.64 -0.98
N ARG A 141 15.98 -20.11 -1.84
CA ARG A 141 16.52 -20.82 -3.01
C ARG A 141 17.92 -21.36 -2.80
N ASP A 142 18.72 -20.73 -1.96
CA ASP A 142 20.06 -21.23 -1.64
C ASP A 142 20.09 -22.09 -0.36
N GLY A 143 19.01 -22.07 0.44
CA GLY A 143 18.83 -22.89 1.62
C GLY A 143 19.49 -22.31 2.87
N ASP A 144 19.90 -21.02 2.88
CA ASP A 144 20.54 -20.38 4.04
C ASP A 144 19.56 -20.10 5.21
N ARG A 145 18.26 -20.31 4.97
CA ARG A 145 17.13 -20.07 5.90
C ARG A 145 16.84 -18.61 6.20
N LEU A 146 17.19 -17.72 5.27
CA LEU A 146 16.85 -16.30 5.27
C LEU A 146 16.28 -15.95 3.88
N LEU A 147 15.24 -15.12 3.80
CA LEU A 147 14.80 -14.58 2.51
C LEU A 147 15.46 -13.24 2.27
N VAL A 148 16.18 -13.09 1.15
CA VAL A 148 16.69 -11.79 0.70
C VAL A 148 15.78 -11.16 -0.35
N HIS A 149 15.87 -9.84 -0.52
CA HIS A 149 15.08 -9.09 -1.50
C HIS A 149 15.13 -9.69 -2.92
N ALA A 150 16.27 -10.26 -3.34
CA ALA A 150 16.44 -10.87 -4.66
C ALA A 150 15.58 -12.14 -4.87
N GLU A 151 15.42 -12.97 -3.84
CA GLU A 151 14.61 -14.18 -3.90
C GLU A 151 13.13 -13.83 -3.90
N ILE A 152 12.73 -12.93 -3.00
CA ILE A 152 11.37 -12.41 -2.93
C ILE A 152 11.02 -11.68 -4.23
N SER A 153 11.94 -10.92 -4.84
CA SER A 153 11.75 -10.29 -6.16
C SER A 153 11.58 -11.31 -7.29
N THR A 154 12.23 -12.47 -7.18
CA THR A 154 12.11 -13.52 -8.20
C THR A 154 10.73 -14.17 -8.18
N HIS A 155 10.10 -14.27 -7.00
CA HIS A 155 8.80 -14.93 -6.84
C HIS A 155 7.62 -13.93 -6.83
N TYR A 156 7.84 -12.74 -6.26
CA TYR A 156 6.88 -11.66 -6.07
C TYR A 156 7.43 -10.30 -6.57
N PRO A 157 7.70 -10.15 -7.88
CA PRO A 157 8.42 -9.01 -8.46
C PRO A 157 7.74 -7.64 -8.32
N LEU A 158 6.44 -7.61 -8.02
CA LEU A 158 5.67 -6.37 -7.83
C LEU A 158 5.52 -5.98 -6.34
N ASP A 159 6.02 -6.82 -5.44
CA ASP A 159 5.69 -6.76 -4.01
C ASP A 159 6.91 -6.87 -3.09
N ALA A 160 8.07 -7.30 -3.59
CA ALA A 160 9.28 -7.52 -2.78
C ALA A 160 9.68 -6.33 -1.90
N GLU A 161 9.68 -5.11 -2.45
CA GLU A 161 9.96 -3.87 -1.71
C GLU A 161 8.97 -3.62 -0.55
N ARG A 162 7.69 -3.99 -0.71
CA ARG A 162 6.72 -3.92 0.39
C ARG A 162 6.93 -5.06 1.38
N ILE A 163 7.18 -6.27 0.89
CA ILE A 163 7.38 -7.45 1.71
C ILE A 163 8.54 -7.20 2.67
N MET A 164 9.71 -6.75 2.17
CA MET A 164 10.83 -6.35 3.02
C MET A 164 10.42 -5.26 4.00
N ALA A 165 9.85 -4.14 3.53
CA ALA A 165 9.50 -3.00 4.37
C ALA A 165 8.45 -3.29 5.47
N GLU A 166 7.64 -4.35 5.33
CA GLU A 166 6.65 -4.75 6.33
C GLU A 166 7.05 -5.96 7.18
N ALA A 167 7.93 -6.84 6.69
CA ALA A 167 8.27 -8.11 7.33
C ALA A 167 9.63 -8.09 8.05
N ASP A 168 10.59 -7.29 7.57
CA ASP A 168 11.92 -7.12 8.17
C ASP A 168 11.78 -6.33 9.47
N ALA A 169 11.74 -7.05 10.59
CA ALA A 169 11.32 -6.51 11.88
C ALA A 169 12.50 -5.91 12.65
N ASP A 170 13.69 -6.50 12.52
CA ASP A 170 14.93 -5.99 13.14
C ASP A 170 15.75 -5.08 12.21
N LYS A 171 15.42 -5.03 10.91
CA LYS A 171 16.01 -4.18 9.87
C LYS A 171 17.41 -4.61 9.44
N ASP A 172 17.69 -5.90 9.44
CA ASP A 172 18.96 -6.46 8.95
C ASP A 172 19.04 -6.59 7.41
N GLY A 173 17.91 -6.41 6.70
CA GLY A 173 17.81 -6.51 5.24
C GLY A 173 17.48 -7.92 4.74
N LYS A 174 17.09 -8.83 5.62
CA LYS A 174 16.67 -10.21 5.35
C LYS A 174 15.40 -10.55 6.13
N LEU A 175 14.77 -11.69 5.84
CA LEU A 175 13.64 -12.21 6.61
C LEU A 175 13.96 -13.59 7.16
N THR A 176 13.88 -13.77 8.47
CA THR A 176 13.86 -15.10 9.08
C THR A 176 12.52 -15.81 8.85
N GLU A 177 12.49 -17.13 9.01
CA GLU A 177 11.24 -17.93 8.99
C GLU A 177 10.21 -17.41 10.01
N ALA A 178 10.67 -16.94 11.18
CA ALA A 178 9.81 -16.38 12.21
C ALA A 178 9.17 -15.05 11.79
N GLU A 179 9.91 -14.17 11.13
CA GLU A 179 9.41 -12.90 10.59
C GLU A 179 8.45 -13.11 9.43
N TRP A 180 8.77 -14.04 8.52
CA TRP A 180 7.88 -14.41 7.42
C TRP A 180 6.52 -14.92 7.91
N GLU A 181 6.50 -15.84 8.88
CA GLU A 181 5.25 -16.35 9.44
C GLU A 181 4.53 -15.31 10.31
N ALA A 182 5.25 -14.48 11.07
CA ALA A 182 4.66 -13.39 11.85
C ALA A 182 4.02 -12.32 10.95
N TRP A 183 4.70 -11.92 9.88
CA TRP A 183 4.20 -11.00 8.86
C TRP A 183 3.00 -11.60 8.13
N LYS A 184 3.06 -12.84 7.66
CA LYS A 184 1.89 -13.50 7.05
C LYS A 184 0.71 -13.51 8.01
N LYS A 185 0.92 -13.87 9.29
CA LYS A 185 -0.12 -13.87 10.33
C LYS A 185 -0.72 -12.48 10.57
N ALA A 186 0.11 -11.43 10.59
CA ALA A 186 -0.34 -10.04 10.71
C ALA A 186 -1.11 -9.53 9.48
N ASN A 187 -1.04 -10.26 8.36
CA ASN A 187 -1.70 -9.92 7.10
C ASN A 187 -2.78 -10.94 6.67
N ASN A 188 -2.99 -12.05 7.42
CA ASN A 188 -4.03 -13.09 7.30
C ASN A 188 -3.85 -14.12 8.45
N PHE A 189 -4.84 -14.60 9.20
CA PHE A 189 -6.31 -14.52 9.15
C PHE A 189 -6.89 -14.51 10.58
N ASN A 190 -8.13 -14.05 10.73
CA ASN A 190 -9.18 -14.85 11.37
C ASN A 190 -10.04 -15.46 10.26
#